data_AF-A0A1Y2D9S4-F1
#
_entry.id   AF-A0A1Y2D9S4-F1
#
_cell.length_a   1.000
_cell.length_b   1.000
_cell.length_c   1.000
_cell.angle_alpha   90.00
_cell.angle_beta   90.00
_cell.angle_gamma   90.00
#
_symmetry.space_group_name_H-M   'P 1'
#
loop_
_entity.id
_entity.type
_entity.pdbx_description
1 polymer ?
#
loop_
_entity_poly.entity_id
_entity_poly.type
_entity_poly.pdbx_seq_one_letter_code
_entity_poly.pdbx_strand_id
1 'polypeptide(L)'
;MIKFGADVNASADNLDTPLHDASENSHIEVVEYLLANGAIINAKNDKGNTPLDVIRTKEVKEVLLKWDDMLNKIKTVDNTGQTVLHKAAESGNLKELCEFLKYGANVNATDYAGWTPLQEACVSGQYECAEELLLHGADFNTPGPDGDYPLHEASTNGHEKVILFYY
;
A
#
# COMPACT_ATOMS: atom_id res chain seq x y z
N MET A 1 20.81 -5.28 5.35
CA MET A 1 20.89 -6.40 4.38
C MET A 1 19.79 -6.33 3.33
N ILE A 2 18.52 -6.18 3.72
CA ILE A 2 17.38 -6.06 2.76
C ILE A 2 17.57 -4.90 1.76
N LYS A 3 17.94 -3.70 2.22
CA LYS A 3 18.31 -2.56 1.34
C LYS A 3 19.46 -2.84 0.36
N PHE A 4 20.23 -3.91 0.58
CA PHE A 4 21.34 -4.34 -0.27
C PHE A 4 21.02 -5.62 -1.06
N GLY A 5 19.73 -5.98 -1.18
CA GLY A 5 19.27 -7.09 -2.02
C GLY A 5 19.17 -8.44 -1.33
N ALA A 6 19.25 -8.51 0.00
CA ALA A 6 18.94 -9.75 0.71
C ALA A 6 17.45 -10.09 0.53
N ASP A 7 17.15 -11.36 0.24
CA ASP A 7 15.78 -11.85 0.13
C ASP A 7 15.11 -11.85 1.51
N VAL A 8 14.06 -11.03 1.65
CA VAL A 8 13.25 -10.92 2.88
C VAL A 8 12.52 -12.24 3.20
N ASN A 9 12.32 -13.09 2.19
CA ASN A 9 11.62 -14.37 2.27
C ASN A 9 12.56 -15.58 2.22
N ALA A 10 13.88 -15.36 2.36
CA ALA A 10 14.85 -16.45 2.44
C ALA A 10 14.40 -17.49 3.47
N SER A 11 14.56 -18.78 3.18
CA SER A 11 14.12 -19.85 4.08
C SER A 11 15.29 -20.65 4.62
N ALA A 12 15.24 -21.02 5.90
CA ALA A 12 16.16 -21.99 6.51
C ALA A 12 15.84 -23.44 6.06
N ASP A 13 16.60 -24.42 6.53
CA ASP A 13 16.42 -25.85 6.18
C ASP A 13 15.04 -26.41 6.56
N ASN A 14 14.44 -25.87 7.63
CA ASN A 14 13.08 -26.20 8.09
C ASN A 14 12.00 -25.33 7.41
N LEU A 15 12.37 -24.55 6.40
CA LEU A 15 11.53 -23.58 5.70
C LEU A 15 11.00 -22.42 6.57
N ASP A 16 11.56 -22.19 7.76
CA ASP A 16 11.29 -20.95 8.49
C ASP A 16 11.88 -19.77 7.72
N THR A 17 11.07 -18.71 7.60
CA THR A 17 11.48 -17.42 7.01
C THR A 17 11.92 -16.47 8.13
N PRO A 18 12.63 -15.37 7.82
CA PRO A 18 12.91 -14.32 8.80
C PRO A 18 11.68 -13.85 9.59
N LEU A 19 10.49 -13.90 8.97
CA LEU A 19 9.24 -13.55 9.64
C LEU A 19 8.83 -14.59 10.68
N HIS A 20 9.03 -15.89 10.45
CA HIS A 20 8.81 -16.92 11.46
C HIS A 20 9.70 -16.68 12.69
N ASP A 21 11.00 -16.48 12.48
CA ASP A 21 11.98 -16.28 13.55
C ASP A 21 11.68 -15.02 14.36
N ALA A 22 11.39 -13.90 13.68
CA ALA A 22 11.05 -12.64 14.33
C ALA A 22 9.74 -12.74 15.12
N SER A 23 8.75 -13.46 14.58
CA SER A 23 7.45 -13.69 15.22
C SER A 23 7.55 -14.59 16.46
N GLU A 24 8.29 -15.70 16.39
CA GLU A 24 8.50 -16.60 17.53
C GLU A 24 9.24 -15.89 18.68
N ASN A 25 10.26 -15.09 18.35
CA ASN A 25 11.08 -14.37 19.32
C ASN A 25 10.48 -13.02 19.77
N SER A 26 9.28 -12.69 19.30
CA SER A 26 8.54 -11.48 19.68
C SER A 26 9.27 -10.16 19.40
N HIS A 27 10.00 -10.09 18.29
CA HIS A 27 10.70 -8.88 17.85
C HIS A 27 9.78 -8.02 16.99
N ILE A 28 8.89 -7.27 17.63
CA ILE A 28 7.80 -6.51 16.99
C ILE A 28 8.32 -5.57 15.89
N GLU A 29 9.36 -4.80 16.16
CA GLU A 29 9.91 -3.84 15.20
C GLU A 29 10.52 -4.56 13.98
N VAL A 30 11.08 -5.75 14.18
CA VAL A 30 11.61 -6.59 13.09
C VAL A 30 10.45 -7.17 12.27
N VAL A 31 9.38 -7.64 12.92
CA VAL A 31 8.17 -8.13 12.25
C VAL A 31 7.59 -7.03 11.34
N GLU A 32 7.37 -5.82 11.86
CA GLU A 32 6.86 -4.70 11.06
C GLU A 32 7.79 -4.34 9.91
N TYR A 33 9.11 -4.33 10.16
CA TYR A 33 10.09 -4.03 9.12
C TYR A 33 10.08 -5.08 8.01
N LEU A 34 10.04 -6.37 8.34
CA LEU A 34 9.99 -7.45 7.35
C LEU A 34 8.72 -7.36 6.51
N LEU A 35 7.56 -7.15 7.13
CA LEU A 35 6.28 -7.01 6.43
C LEU A 35 6.27 -5.81 5.48
N ALA A 36 6.78 -4.66 5.92
CA ALA A 36 6.92 -3.47 5.08
C ALA A 36 7.89 -3.64 3.90
N ASN A 37 8.74 -4.67 3.95
CA ASN A 37 9.67 -4.99 2.86
C ASN A 37 9.22 -6.23 2.07
N GLY A 38 7.95 -6.64 2.18
CA GLY A 38 7.38 -7.71 1.34
C GLY A 38 7.54 -9.12 1.89
N ALA A 39 7.72 -9.28 3.20
CA ALA A 39 7.65 -10.60 3.81
C ALA A 39 6.26 -11.24 3.59
N ILE A 40 6.26 -12.50 3.18
CA ILE A 40 5.04 -13.27 2.94
C ILE A 40 4.43 -13.65 4.29
N ILE A 41 3.37 -12.93 4.67
CA ILE A 41 2.73 -13.03 5.99
C ILE A 41 2.19 -14.43 6.33
N ASN A 42 1.84 -15.21 5.30
CA ASN A 42 1.26 -16.54 5.40
C ASN A 42 2.17 -17.64 4.84
N ALA A 43 3.48 -17.39 4.75
CA ALA A 43 4.46 -18.40 4.38
C ALA A 43 4.33 -19.62 5.31
N LYS A 44 4.47 -20.83 4.77
CA LYS A 44 4.40 -22.05 5.57
C LYS A 44 5.77 -22.71 5.67
N ASN A 45 6.17 -23.05 6.89
CA ASN A 45 7.35 -23.87 7.13
C ASN A 45 7.10 -25.37 6.88
N ASP A 46 8.09 -26.22 7.16
CA ASP A 46 8.03 -27.67 6.94
C ASP A 46 6.92 -28.39 7.74
N LYS A 47 6.51 -27.82 8.87
CA LYS A 47 5.40 -28.29 9.73
C LYS A 47 4.05 -27.74 9.28
N GLY A 48 4.01 -26.88 8.27
CA GLY A 48 2.80 -26.20 7.80
C GLY A 48 2.35 -25.03 8.66
N ASN A 49 3.18 -24.60 9.63
CA ASN A 49 2.91 -23.44 10.47
C ASN A 49 3.20 -22.15 9.69
N THR A 50 2.38 -21.14 9.93
CA THR A 50 2.61 -19.75 9.49
C THR A 50 3.35 -18.96 10.58
N PRO A 51 3.86 -17.75 10.28
CA PRO A 51 4.40 -16.86 11.32
C PRO A 51 3.42 -16.60 12.47
N LEU A 52 2.11 -16.58 12.21
CA LEU A 52 1.07 -16.42 13.22
C LEU A 52 0.97 -17.63 14.17
N ASP A 53 1.31 -18.83 13.71
CA ASP A 53 1.18 -20.08 14.48
C ASP A 53 2.34 -20.28 15.47
N VAL A 54 3.49 -19.62 15.26
CA VAL A 54 4.70 -19.78 16.08
C VAL A 54 4.87 -18.70 17.17
N ILE A 55 3.96 -17.73 17.23
CA ILE A 55 4.06 -16.59 18.16
C ILE A 55 3.98 -17.00 19.64
N ARG A 56 4.61 -16.20 20.50
CA ARG A 56 4.58 -16.37 21.97
C ARG A 56 3.88 -15.25 22.73
N THR A 57 3.56 -14.16 22.05
CA THR A 57 3.04 -12.92 22.64
C THR A 57 1.78 -12.44 21.90
N LYS A 58 0.95 -11.63 22.57
CA LYS A 58 -0.27 -11.10 21.97
C LYS A 58 0.03 -9.92 21.05
N GLU A 59 1.09 -9.20 21.33
CA GLU A 59 1.50 -7.98 20.65
C GLU A 59 1.89 -8.29 19.19
N VAL A 60 2.68 -9.34 18.95
CA VAL A 60 2.97 -9.80 17.56
C VAL A 60 1.71 -10.29 16.86
N LYS A 61 0.79 -10.95 17.60
CA LYS A 61 -0.48 -11.40 17.03
C LYS A 61 -1.27 -10.22 16.45
N GLU A 62 -1.39 -9.14 17.21
CA GLU A 62 -2.12 -7.95 16.81
C GLU A 62 -1.50 -7.29 15.58
N VAL A 63 -0.16 -7.22 15.50
CA VAL A 63 0.55 -6.72 14.32
C VAL A 63 0.25 -7.60 13.10
N LEU A 64 0.47 -8.91 13.18
CA LEU A 64 0.23 -9.82 12.05
C LEU A 64 -1.22 -9.78 11.56
N LEU A 65 -2.20 -9.78 12.48
CA LEU A 65 -3.62 -9.71 12.11
C LEU A 65 -3.98 -8.36 11.47
N LYS A 66 -3.44 -7.25 11.98
CA LYS A 66 -3.66 -5.94 11.37
C LYS A 66 -3.08 -5.89 9.95
N TRP A 67 -1.87 -6.41 9.77
CA TRP A 67 -1.26 -6.49 8.44
C TRP A 67 -2.07 -7.35 7.48
N ASP A 68 -2.55 -8.53 7.91
CA ASP A 68 -3.37 -9.40 7.07
C ASP A 68 -4.69 -8.73 6.65
N ASP A 69 -5.40 -8.09 7.58
CA ASP A 69 -6.63 -7.34 7.30
C ASP A 69 -6.39 -6.21 6.30
N MET A 70 -5.32 -5.44 6.50
CA MET A 70 -4.97 -4.34 5.59
C MET A 70 -4.55 -4.84 4.20
N LEU A 71 -3.75 -5.91 4.12
CA LEU A 71 -3.37 -6.55 2.86
C LEU A 71 -4.59 -7.07 2.10
N ASN A 72 -5.59 -7.62 2.80
CA ASN A 72 -6.85 -8.03 2.18
C ASN A 72 -7.64 -6.81 1.69
N LYS A 73 -7.72 -5.74 2.51
CA LYS A 73 -8.45 -4.51 2.18
C LYS A 73 -7.87 -3.79 0.95
N ILE A 74 -6.54 -3.71 0.80
CA ILE A 74 -5.92 -3.02 -0.35
C ILE A 74 -6.00 -3.84 -1.66
N LYS A 75 -6.25 -5.15 -1.59
CA LYS A 75 -6.40 -6.04 -2.77
C LYS A 75 -7.81 -6.05 -3.34
N THR A 76 -8.80 -5.63 -2.56
CA THR A 76 -10.19 -5.62 -3.02
C THR A 76 -10.49 -4.36 -3.83
N VAL A 77 -11.41 -4.53 -4.78
CA VAL A 77 -12.01 -3.46 -5.56
C VAL A 77 -13.52 -3.56 -5.43
N ASP A 78 -14.22 -2.46 -5.65
CA ASP A 78 -15.67 -2.47 -5.75
C ASP A 78 -16.16 -2.80 -7.18
N ASN A 79 -17.45 -2.56 -7.43
CA ASN A 79 -18.08 -2.88 -8.70
C ASN A 79 -17.61 -2.01 -9.88
N THR A 80 -16.92 -0.90 -9.64
CA THR A 80 -16.32 -0.05 -10.68
C THR A 80 -14.82 -0.30 -10.84
N GLY A 81 -14.25 -1.20 -10.03
CA GLY A 81 -12.81 -1.48 -10.04
C GLY A 81 -12.03 -0.52 -9.13
N GLN A 82 -12.69 0.37 -8.39
CA GLN A 82 -12.01 1.28 -7.49
C GLN A 82 -11.45 0.54 -6.27
N THR A 83 -10.16 0.75 -6.02
CA THR A 83 -9.49 0.34 -4.78
C THR A 83 -9.83 1.29 -3.63
N VAL A 84 -9.46 0.92 -2.41
CA VAL A 84 -9.54 1.83 -1.25
C VAL A 84 -8.72 3.11 -1.41
N LEU A 85 -7.68 3.09 -2.25
CA LEU A 85 -6.86 4.27 -2.51
C LEU A 85 -7.59 5.29 -3.39
N HIS A 86 -8.40 4.85 -4.36
CA HIS A 86 -9.26 5.74 -5.15
C HIS A 86 -10.23 6.49 -4.24
N LYS A 87 -10.93 5.76 -3.37
CA LYS A 87 -11.93 6.33 -2.45
C LYS A 87 -11.31 7.32 -1.46
N ALA A 88 -10.14 7.00 -0.92
CA ALA A 88 -9.42 7.90 -0.02
C ALA A 88 -8.95 9.17 -0.75
N ALA A 89 -8.51 9.03 -2.00
CA ALA A 89 -8.10 10.14 -2.85
C ALA A 89 -9.26 11.06 -3.24
N GLU A 90 -10.39 10.50 -3.68
CA GLU A 90 -11.62 11.24 -4.03
C GLU A 90 -12.17 12.02 -2.81
N SER A 91 -12.27 11.34 -1.66
CA SER A 91 -12.85 11.92 -0.43
C SER A 91 -11.93 12.88 0.32
N GLY A 92 -10.63 12.95 -0.03
CA GLY A 92 -9.64 13.76 0.69
C GLY A 92 -9.23 13.17 2.04
N ASN A 93 -9.46 11.87 2.28
CA ASN A 93 -9.09 11.23 3.54
C ASN A 93 -7.59 10.87 3.56
N LEU A 94 -6.74 11.89 3.73
CA LEU A 94 -5.29 11.76 3.76
C LEU A 94 -4.80 10.71 4.76
N LYS A 95 -5.45 10.60 5.92
CA LYS A 95 -5.03 9.65 6.96
C LYS A 95 -5.16 8.20 6.48
N GLU A 96 -6.30 7.85 5.89
CA GLU A 96 -6.51 6.51 5.33
C GLU A 96 -5.61 6.28 4.11
N LEU A 97 -5.45 7.30 3.26
CA LEU A 97 -4.55 7.24 2.11
C LEU A 97 -3.11 6.87 2.52
N CYS A 98 -2.52 7.62 3.48
CA CYS A 98 -1.19 7.32 4.03
C CYS A 98 -1.13 5.93 4.66
N GLU A 99 -2.19 5.51 5.37
CA GLU A 99 -2.23 4.17 5.96
C GLU A 99 -2.22 3.09 4.87
N PHE A 100 -3.03 3.19 3.83
CA PHE A 100 -3.02 2.23 2.72
C PHE A 100 -1.68 2.17 1.99
N LEU A 101 -1.05 3.33 1.74
CA LEU A 101 0.27 3.42 1.13
C LEU A 101 1.34 2.73 2.00
N LYS A 102 1.31 2.92 3.32
CA LYS A 102 2.21 2.23 4.27
C LYS A 102 2.11 0.70 4.16
N TYR A 103 0.92 0.16 3.92
CA TYR A 103 0.68 -1.28 3.76
C TYR A 103 0.91 -1.79 2.32
N GLY A 104 1.43 -0.94 1.42
CA GLY A 104 1.81 -1.34 0.07
C GLY A 104 0.66 -1.31 -0.93
N ALA A 105 -0.35 -0.46 -0.74
CA ALA A 105 -1.37 -0.22 -1.76
C ALA A 105 -0.70 0.23 -3.07
N ASN A 106 -1.18 -0.31 -4.20
CA ASN A 106 -0.67 0.10 -5.50
C ASN A 106 -1.11 1.55 -5.80
N VAL A 107 -0.14 2.47 -5.73
CA VAL A 107 -0.34 3.91 -5.97
C VAL A 107 -0.89 4.21 -7.37
N ASN A 108 -0.54 3.37 -8.35
CA ASN A 108 -0.94 3.47 -9.76
C ASN A 108 -1.99 2.42 -10.14
N ALA A 109 -2.79 1.95 -9.18
CA ALA A 109 -3.94 1.10 -9.52
C ALA A 109 -4.88 1.84 -10.48
N THR A 110 -5.45 1.12 -11.43
CA THR A 110 -6.49 1.67 -12.31
C THR A 110 -7.82 1.00 -12.02
N ASP A 111 -8.90 1.77 -11.99
CA ASP A 111 -10.26 1.23 -12.00
C ASP A 111 -10.63 0.65 -13.39
N TYR A 112 -11.86 0.21 -13.59
CA TYR A 112 -12.28 -0.37 -14.88
C TYR A 112 -12.42 0.64 -16.02
N ALA A 113 -12.53 1.93 -15.71
CA ALA A 113 -12.53 2.99 -16.70
C ALA A 113 -11.10 3.44 -17.05
N GLY A 114 -10.12 3.17 -16.18
CA GLY A 114 -8.73 3.58 -16.35
C GLY A 114 -8.33 4.77 -15.47
N TRP A 115 -9.19 5.18 -14.53
CA TRP A 115 -8.86 6.23 -13.56
C TRP A 115 -7.86 5.72 -12.54
N THR A 116 -6.93 6.59 -12.13
CA THR A 116 -5.96 6.36 -11.05
C THR A 116 -6.36 7.15 -9.80
N PRO A 117 -5.89 6.74 -8.60
CA PRO A 117 -6.08 7.53 -7.38
C PRO A 117 -5.61 8.98 -7.52
N LEU A 118 -4.52 9.23 -8.26
CA LEU A 118 -4.01 10.59 -8.46
C LEU A 118 -4.99 11.45 -9.26
N GLN A 119 -5.60 10.88 -10.30
CA GLN A 119 -6.61 11.59 -11.09
C GLN A 119 -7.87 11.88 -10.29
N GLU A 120 -8.32 10.93 -9.46
CA GLU A 120 -9.44 11.15 -8.53
C GLU A 120 -9.16 12.34 -7.59
N ALA A 121 -7.97 12.37 -6.96
CA ALA A 121 -7.56 13.50 -6.13
C ALA A 121 -7.52 14.82 -6.93
N CYS A 122 -7.03 14.80 -8.17
CA CYS A 122 -6.94 15.99 -9.02
C CYS A 122 -8.32 16.51 -9.44
N VAL A 123 -9.25 15.65 -9.83
CA VAL A 123 -10.63 16.05 -10.18
C VAL A 123 -11.37 16.58 -8.96
N SER A 124 -11.25 15.91 -7.82
CA SER A 124 -11.90 16.29 -6.57
C SER A 124 -11.22 17.46 -5.84
N GLY A 125 -10.05 17.92 -6.30
CA GLY A 125 -9.33 19.05 -5.71
C GLY A 125 -8.63 18.76 -4.39
N GLN A 126 -8.33 17.48 -4.11
CA GLN A 126 -7.74 17.01 -2.86
C GLN A 126 -6.22 17.14 -2.90
N TYR A 127 -5.73 18.38 -2.72
CA TYR A 127 -4.33 18.74 -2.80
C TYR A 127 -3.41 17.84 -1.97
N GLU A 128 -3.71 17.66 -0.69
CA GLU A 128 -2.84 16.91 0.22
C GLU A 128 -2.77 15.43 -0.17
N CYS A 129 -3.87 14.86 -0.68
CA CYS A 129 -3.87 13.49 -1.20
C CYS A 129 -3.06 13.38 -2.49
N ALA A 130 -3.17 14.35 -3.40
CA ALA A 130 -2.40 14.37 -4.64
C ALA A 130 -0.88 14.47 -4.36
N GLU A 131 -0.48 15.34 -3.44
CA GLU A 131 0.91 15.47 -2.98
C GLU A 131 1.45 14.15 -2.40
N GLU A 132 0.69 13.52 -1.51
CA GLU A 132 1.09 12.26 -0.88
C GLU A 132 1.21 11.10 -1.89
N LEU A 133 0.29 11.02 -2.86
CA LEU A 133 0.35 10.05 -3.94
C LEU A 133 1.61 10.24 -4.80
N LEU A 134 1.96 11.48 -5.14
CA LEU A 134 3.16 11.80 -5.92
C LEU A 134 4.45 11.46 -5.15
N LEU A 135 4.49 11.72 -3.84
CA LEU A 135 5.60 11.31 -2.97
C LEU A 135 5.79 9.78 -2.95
N HIS A 136 4.71 9.02 -3.16
CA HIS A 136 4.72 7.57 -3.25
C HIS A 136 4.88 7.02 -4.69
N GLY A 137 5.18 7.89 -5.66
CA GLY A 137 5.49 7.48 -7.04
C GLY A 137 4.28 7.31 -7.94
N ALA A 138 3.18 8.03 -7.66
CA ALA A 138 2.08 8.16 -8.60
C ALA A 138 2.57 8.71 -9.95
N ASP A 139 2.17 8.08 -11.05
CA ASP A 139 2.51 8.54 -12.39
C ASP A 139 1.56 9.65 -12.84
N PHE A 140 2.09 10.85 -12.94
CA PHE A 140 1.35 12.02 -13.44
C PHE A 140 1.30 12.11 -14.97
N ASN A 141 2.01 11.23 -15.69
CA ASN A 141 2.02 11.18 -17.15
C ASN A 141 1.10 10.09 -17.71
N THR A 142 0.29 9.44 -16.86
CA THR A 142 -0.75 8.53 -17.33
C THR A 142 -2.01 9.33 -17.71
N PRO A 143 -2.46 9.28 -18.99
CA PRO A 143 -3.70 9.91 -19.39
C PRO A 143 -4.89 9.14 -18.82
N GLY A 144 -5.93 9.87 -18.44
CA GLY A 144 -7.21 9.34 -18.00
C GLY A 144 -8.05 8.82 -19.17
N PRO A 145 -9.26 8.34 -18.89
CA PRO A 145 -10.08 7.65 -19.90
C PRO A 145 -10.48 8.55 -21.07
N ASP A 146 -10.60 9.85 -20.84
CA ASP A 146 -10.90 10.85 -21.87
C ASP A 146 -9.63 11.41 -22.57
N GLY A 147 -8.45 10.88 -22.21
CA GLY A 147 -7.15 11.33 -22.73
C GLY A 147 -6.53 12.49 -21.97
N ASP A 148 -7.24 13.03 -20.97
CA ASP A 148 -6.78 14.13 -20.13
C ASP A 148 -5.78 13.66 -19.07
N TYR A 149 -4.74 14.45 -18.85
CA TYR A 149 -3.73 14.17 -17.82
C TYR A 149 -4.16 14.78 -16.48
N PRO A 150 -3.64 14.30 -15.34
CA PRO A 150 -3.93 14.88 -14.02
C PRO A 150 -3.85 16.41 -13.96
N LEU A 151 -2.89 17.01 -14.67
CA LEU A 151 -2.75 18.46 -14.77
C LEU A 151 -3.89 19.15 -15.55
N HIS A 152 -4.39 18.51 -16.62
CA HIS A 152 -5.56 19.01 -17.36
C HIS A 152 -6.79 19.01 -16.45
N GLU A 153 -7.01 17.92 -15.71
CA GLU A 153 -8.13 17.80 -14.77
C GLU A 153 -8.09 18.85 -13.66
N ALA A 154 -6.93 19.02 -13.01
CA ALA A 154 -6.75 20.05 -11.99
C ALA A 154 -6.97 21.47 -12.57
N SER A 155 -6.55 21.71 -13.81
CA SER A 155 -6.73 23.00 -14.50
C SER A 155 -8.19 23.26 -14.86
N THR A 156 -8.89 22.26 -15.41
CA THR A 156 -10.31 22.35 -15.78
C THR A 156 -11.19 22.66 -14.57
N ASN A 157 -10.86 22.07 -13.42
CA ASN A 157 -11.63 22.23 -12.18
C ASN A 157 -11.17 23.42 -11.31
N GLY A 158 -10.12 24.15 -11.72
CA GLY A 158 -9.66 25.36 -11.04
C GLY A 158 -8.89 25.12 -9.75
N HIS A 159 -8.28 23.94 -9.59
CA HIS A 159 -7.60 23.53 -8.36
C HIS A 159 -6.15 24.04 -8.30
N GLU A 160 -6.01 25.36 -8.13
CA GLU A 160 -4.73 26.08 -8.20
C GLU A 160 -3.61 25.46 -7.36
N LYS A 161 -3.91 24.98 -6.14
CA LYS A 161 -2.92 24.35 -5.26
C LYS A 161 -2.34 23.07 -5.86
N VAL A 162 -3.18 22.25 -6.50
CA VAL A 162 -2.74 21.01 -7.17
C VAL A 162 -1.83 21.37 -8.35
N ILE A 163 -2.19 22.40 -9.13
CA ILE A 163 -1.42 22.86 -10.29
C ILE A 163 -0.05 23.39 -9.88
N LEU A 164 0.02 24.24 -8.84
CA LEU A 164 1.27 24.84 -8.38
C LEU A 164 2.30 23.81 -7.91
N PHE A 165 1.85 22.65 -7.43
CA PHE A 165 2.73 21.57 -7.01
C PHE A 165 3.47 20.90 -8.17
N TYR A 166 2.93 20.94 -9.39
CA TYR A 166 3.55 20.35 -10.58
C TYR A 166 4.66 21.21 -11.20
N TYR A 167 4.98 22.40 -10.67
CA TYR A 167 5.97 23.36 -11.18
C TYR A 167 7.03 23.72 -10.14
#